data_AF-A0A2D7Y4P2-F1
#
_entry.id   AF-A0A2D7Y4P2-F1
#
_cell.length_a   1.000
_cell.length_b   1.000
_cell.length_c   1.000
_cell.angle_alpha   90.00
_cell.angle_beta   90.00
_cell.angle_gamma   90.00
#
_symmetry.space_group_name_H-M   'P 1'
#
loop_
_entity.id
_entity.type
_entity.pdbx_description
1 polymer ?
#
loop_
_entity_poly.entity_id
_entity_poly.type
_entity_poly.pdbx_seq_one_letter_code
_entity_poly.pdbx_strand_id
1 'polypeptide(L)'
;MPPKLDLERLESAGRAPVVYGHFNSLRGFGVEQYYPRVQQFLAIIREPYQLMVSQYFYRKKVGSDWKDQSIVPSGDLKDFVSQQPVNMLNHFPRQINTNNYKEIIEKYFIGVGLTEFLPDSLQRFAQKLGVPFRAEELGHLNATARTDALPDEYRAVFRETHPLEYAVYDYVRAHFAPRSEA
;
A
#
# COMPACT_ATOMS: atom_id res chain seq x y z
N MET A 1 -13.37 -9.84 -0.76
CA MET A 1 -12.98 -9.90 0.66
C MET A 1 -12.02 -11.07 0.82
N PRO A 2 -10.88 -10.92 1.51
CA PRO A 2 -9.96 -12.03 1.73
C PRO A 2 -10.64 -13.18 2.50
N PRO A 3 -10.33 -14.45 2.23
CA PRO A 3 -10.83 -15.55 3.05
C PRO A 3 -10.22 -15.46 4.47
N LYS A 4 -11.01 -15.83 5.49
CA LYS A 4 -10.52 -15.93 6.87
C LYS A 4 -9.78 -17.26 7.05
N LEU A 5 -8.55 -17.19 7.55
CA LEU A 5 -7.67 -18.33 7.81
C LEU A 5 -7.69 -18.69 9.29
N ASP A 6 -7.42 -19.95 9.60
CA ASP A 6 -7.23 -20.41 10.98
C ASP A 6 -5.77 -20.21 11.38
N LEU A 7 -5.49 -19.16 12.17
CA LEU A 7 -4.13 -18.83 12.58
C LEU A 7 -3.53 -19.87 13.54
N GLU A 8 -4.33 -20.45 14.44
CA GLU A 8 -3.83 -21.43 15.43
C GLU A 8 -3.34 -22.69 14.72
N ARG A 9 -4.10 -23.13 13.72
CA ARG A 9 -3.68 -24.24 12.86
C ARG A 9 -2.40 -23.91 12.09
N LEU A 10 -2.25 -22.69 11.57
CA LEU A 10 -1.04 -22.32 10.83
C LEU A 10 0.19 -22.21 11.74
N GLU A 11 0.04 -21.68 12.96
CA GLU A 11 1.11 -21.57 13.95
C GLU A 11 1.61 -22.95 14.41
N SER A 12 0.70 -23.92 14.58
CA SER A 12 1.05 -25.30 14.94
C SER A 12 1.94 -26.02 13.91
N ALA A 13 2.06 -25.49 12.68
CA ALA A 13 2.93 -26.03 11.63
C ALA A 13 4.40 -25.62 11.77
N GLY A 14 4.78 -24.91 12.84
CA GLY A 14 6.18 -24.64 13.20
C GLY A 14 6.82 -23.45 12.46
N ARG A 15 6.03 -22.60 11.79
CA ARG A 15 6.48 -21.33 11.20
C ARG A 15 5.44 -20.25 11.49
N ALA A 16 5.89 -19.02 11.75
CA ALA A 16 5.00 -17.88 11.88
C ALA A 16 4.24 -17.66 10.56
N PRO A 17 2.89 -17.66 10.55
CA PRO A 17 2.12 -17.49 9.33
C PRO A 17 2.25 -16.06 8.79
N VAL A 18 2.33 -15.94 7.46
CA VAL A 18 2.18 -14.66 6.76
C VAL A 18 0.80 -14.62 6.13
N VAL A 19 -0.04 -13.72 6.62
CA VAL A 19 -1.39 -13.48 6.07
C VAL A 19 -1.39 -12.19 5.30
N TYR A 20 -1.86 -12.24 4.05
CA TYR A 20 -1.92 -11.09 3.16
C TYR A 20 -3.26 -11.04 2.42
N GLY A 21 -3.64 -9.85 1.97
CA GLY A 21 -4.87 -9.63 1.21
C GLY A 21 -5.35 -8.19 1.30
N HIS A 22 -6.37 -7.86 0.52
CA HIS A 22 -7.02 -6.55 0.54
C HIS A 22 -7.99 -6.42 1.72
N PHE A 23 -7.46 -6.36 2.95
CA PHE A 23 -8.24 -6.03 4.15
C PHE A 23 -8.63 -4.55 4.12
N ASN A 24 -9.86 -4.20 4.50
CA ASN A 24 -10.30 -2.80 4.48
C ASN A 24 -11.10 -2.48 5.75
N SER A 25 -10.51 -1.65 6.61
CA SER A 25 -11.06 -1.33 7.93
C SER A 25 -12.35 -0.51 7.86
N LEU A 26 -12.49 0.35 6.84
CA LEU A 26 -13.72 1.14 6.63
C LEU A 26 -14.91 0.29 6.14
N ARG A 27 -14.64 -0.88 5.54
CA ARG A 27 -15.68 -1.75 4.97
C ARG A 27 -16.06 -2.94 5.86
N GLY A 28 -15.59 -2.97 7.11
CA GLY A 28 -15.95 -4.04 8.06
C GLY A 28 -15.16 -5.34 7.88
N PHE A 29 -14.09 -5.35 7.09
CA PHE A 29 -13.21 -6.51 6.90
C PHE A 29 -11.71 -6.13 6.98
N GLY A 30 -11.36 -5.24 7.89
CA GLY A 30 -9.98 -4.94 8.27
C GLY A 30 -9.31 -6.12 8.97
N VAL A 31 -7.98 -6.09 9.03
CA VAL A 31 -7.19 -7.18 9.61
C VAL A 31 -7.52 -7.40 11.09
N GLU A 32 -7.74 -6.36 11.89
CA GLU A 32 -8.10 -6.50 13.32
C GLU A 32 -9.52 -7.03 13.52
N GLN A 33 -10.41 -6.87 12.54
CA GLN A 33 -11.75 -7.47 12.56
C GLN A 33 -11.67 -8.98 12.30
N TYR A 34 -10.68 -9.42 11.51
CA TYR A 34 -10.45 -10.84 11.24
C TYR A 34 -9.63 -11.50 12.34
N TYR A 35 -8.57 -10.82 12.78
CA TYR A 35 -7.50 -11.33 13.62
C TYR A 35 -7.15 -10.31 14.72
N PRO A 36 -8.02 -10.10 15.73
CA PRO A 36 -7.83 -9.07 16.75
C PRO A 36 -6.59 -9.26 17.64
N ARG A 37 -6.00 -10.46 17.65
CA ARG A 37 -4.78 -10.78 18.40
C ARG A 37 -3.49 -10.44 17.65
N VAL A 38 -3.54 -10.13 16.36
CA VAL A 38 -2.35 -9.83 15.56
C VAL A 38 -1.87 -8.41 15.86
N GLN A 39 -0.59 -8.26 16.19
CA GLN A 39 0.00 -6.97 16.60
C GLN A 39 1.14 -6.49 15.69
N GLN A 40 1.57 -7.31 14.74
CA GLN A 40 2.70 -7.02 13.86
C GLN A 40 2.21 -6.89 12.41
N PHE A 41 2.50 -5.75 11.79
CA PHE A 41 2.09 -5.48 10.42
C PHE A 41 3.26 -5.05 9.54
N LEU A 42 3.13 -5.36 8.25
CA LEU A 42 3.99 -4.85 7.18
C LEU A 42 3.08 -4.23 6.12
N ALA A 43 3.50 -3.12 5.54
CA ALA A 43 2.84 -2.53 4.38
C ALA A 43 3.85 -2.01 3.38
N ILE A 44 3.50 -2.05 2.10
CA ILE A 44 4.17 -1.30 1.05
C ILE A 44 3.16 -0.29 0.53
N ILE A 45 3.52 0.99 0.60
CA ILE A 45 2.74 2.08 0.03
C ILE A 45 3.42 2.63 -1.21
N ARG A 46 2.76 3.58 -1.88
CA ARG A 46 3.27 4.24 -3.07
C ARG A 46 2.96 5.71 -2.96
N GLU A 47 3.75 6.54 -3.64
CA GLU A 47 3.42 7.96 -3.80
C GLU A 47 1.96 8.12 -4.27
N PRO A 48 1.13 8.94 -3.58
CA PRO A 48 -0.33 8.95 -3.77
C PRO A 48 -0.77 9.24 -5.22
N TYR A 49 -0.15 10.20 -5.88
CA TYR A 49 -0.49 10.55 -7.26
C TYR A 49 -0.13 9.42 -8.24
N GLN A 50 1.07 8.85 -8.11
CA GLN A 50 1.51 7.69 -8.90
C GLN A 50 0.64 6.46 -8.68
N LEU A 51 0.12 6.28 -7.46
CA LEU A 51 -0.85 5.23 -7.16
C LEU A 51 -2.13 5.42 -7.99
N MET A 52 -2.71 6.62 -8.01
CA MET A 52 -3.94 6.89 -8.76
C MET A 52 -3.75 6.71 -10.26
N VAL A 53 -2.64 7.19 -10.79
CA VAL A 53 -2.28 7.02 -12.21
C VAL A 53 -2.14 5.54 -12.55
N SER A 54 -1.46 4.79 -11.70
CA SER A 54 -1.31 3.34 -11.89
C SER A 54 -2.67 2.62 -11.83
N GLN A 55 -3.56 3.04 -10.94
CA GLN A 55 -4.91 2.49 -10.86
C GLN A 55 -5.73 2.78 -12.12
N TYR A 56 -5.63 4.00 -12.67
CA TYR A 56 -6.32 4.38 -13.91
C TYR A 56 -5.98 3.42 -15.06
N PHE A 57 -4.69 3.28 -15.38
CA PHE A 57 -4.25 2.42 -16.49
C PHE A 57 -4.53 0.94 -16.23
N TYR A 58 -4.38 0.49 -14.98
CA TYR A 58 -4.74 -0.88 -14.60
C TYR A 58 -6.24 -1.14 -14.86
N ARG A 59 -7.12 -0.28 -14.34
CA ARG A 59 -8.57 -0.42 -14.50
C ARG A 59 -8.99 -0.35 -15.97
N LYS A 60 -8.38 0.52 -16.78
CA LYS A 60 -8.65 0.52 -18.24
C LYS A 60 -8.20 -0.77 -18.92
N LYS A 61 -7.06 -1.33 -18.53
CA LYS A 61 -6.50 -2.55 -19.12
C LYS A 61 -7.31 -3.80 -18.79
N VAL A 62 -7.71 -3.98 -17.52
CA VAL A 62 -8.36 -5.22 -17.05
C VAL A 62 -9.85 -5.08 -16.79
N GLY A 63 -10.37 -3.86 -16.86
CA GLY A 63 -11.74 -3.53 -16.47
C GLY A 63 -12.81 -4.10 -17.40
N SER A 64 -12.48 -4.39 -18.65
CA SER A 64 -13.43 -5.00 -19.61
C SER A 64 -14.02 -6.31 -19.11
N ASP A 65 -13.27 -7.04 -18.29
CA ASP A 65 -13.65 -8.37 -17.82
C ASP A 65 -14.41 -8.31 -16.47
N TRP A 66 -14.59 -7.12 -15.90
CA TRP A 66 -15.25 -6.95 -14.62
C TRP A 66 -16.77 -6.95 -14.77
N LYS A 67 -17.46 -7.58 -13.81
CA LYS A 67 -18.93 -7.56 -13.76
C LYS A 67 -19.47 -6.15 -13.49
N ASP A 68 -18.75 -5.38 -12.68
CA ASP A 68 -19.07 -4.00 -12.39
C ASP A 68 -18.26 -3.08 -13.29
N GLN A 69 -18.92 -2.52 -14.30
CA GLN A 69 -18.31 -1.57 -15.23
C GLN A 69 -18.26 -0.13 -14.69
N SER A 70 -18.97 0.17 -13.59
CA SER A 70 -19.03 1.54 -13.03
C SER A 70 -17.68 2.01 -12.46
N ILE A 71 -16.80 1.06 -12.12
CA ILE A 71 -15.47 1.34 -11.58
C ILE A 71 -14.39 1.45 -12.66
N VAL A 72 -14.73 1.19 -13.92
CA VAL A 72 -13.83 1.32 -15.08
C VAL A 72 -13.84 2.78 -15.53
N PRO A 73 -12.66 3.44 -15.61
CA PRO A 73 -12.59 4.84 -16.00
C PRO A 73 -13.10 5.05 -17.43
N SER A 74 -14.19 5.80 -17.59
CA SER A 74 -14.73 6.22 -18.88
C SER A 74 -14.11 7.54 -19.39
N GLY A 75 -13.63 8.39 -18.47
CA GLY A 75 -13.01 9.68 -18.77
C GLY A 75 -11.49 9.63 -19.01
N ASP A 76 -10.91 10.82 -19.11
CA ASP A 76 -9.46 10.99 -19.16
C ASP A 76 -8.81 10.76 -17.78
N LEU A 77 -7.48 10.77 -17.75
CA LEU A 77 -6.72 10.58 -16.52
C LEU A 77 -6.96 11.72 -15.52
N LYS A 78 -7.18 12.95 -16.00
CA LYS A 78 -7.34 14.14 -15.17
C LYS A 78 -8.62 14.06 -14.35
N ASP A 79 -9.73 13.73 -14.99
CA ASP A 79 -11.03 13.56 -14.33
C ASP A 79 -10.97 12.43 -13.30
N PHE A 80 -10.32 11.31 -13.65
CA PHE A 80 -10.15 10.19 -12.73
C PHE A 80 -9.37 10.58 -11.48
N VAL A 81 -8.23 11.24 -11.63
CA VAL A 81 -7.38 11.65 -10.51
C VAL A 81 -8.08 12.70 -9.64
N SER A 82 -8.90 13.58 -10.22
CA SER A 82 -9.57 14.66 -9.48
C SER A 82 -10.79 14.20 -8.69
N GLN A 83 -11.45 13.12 -9.12
CA GLN A 83 -12.74 12.68 -8.55
C GLN A 83 -12.63 11.47 -7.62
N GLN A 84 -11.59 10.65 -7.77
CA GLN A 84 -11.51 9.37 -7.07
C GLN A 84 -10.77 9.50 -5.74
N PRO A 85 -11.33 8.98 -4.64
CA PRO A 85 -10.65 9.03 -3.35
C PRO A 85 -9.44 8.09 -3.34
N VAL A 86 -8.36 8.52 -2.69
CA VAL A 86 -7.22 7.66 -2.40
C VAL A 86 -7.58 6.73 -1.25
N ASN A 87 -7.55 5.43 -1.52
CA ASN A 87 -8.01 4.40 -0.60
C ASN A 87 -6.88 3.61 0.07
N MET A 88 -5.62 4.04 -0.07
CA MET A 88 -4.47 3.28 0.46
C MET A 88 -4.50 3.13 1.98
N LEU A 89 -4.94 4.15 2.72
CA LEU A 89 -4.91 4.17 4.18
C LEU A 89 -6.04 3.34 4.80
N ASN A 90 -7.08 3.02 4.02
CA ASN A 90 -8.16 2.13 4.45
C ASN A 90 -7.68 0.68 4.68
N HIS A 91 -6.50 0.36 4.16
CA HIS A 91 -5.85 -0.95 4.30
C HIS A 91 -4.92 -1.04 5.51
N PHE A 92 -4.78 0.06 6.28
CA PHE A 92 -4.05 0.03 7.54
C PHE A 92 -4.84 -0.77 8.59
N PRO A 93 -4.16 -1.35 9.61
CA PRO A 93 -4.82 -2.16 10.62
C PRO A 93 -5.84 -1.37 11.44
N ARG A 94 -5.61 -0.06 11.57
CA ARG A 94 -6.49 0.89 12.25
C ARG A 94 -6.72 2.11 11.38
N GLN A 95 -7.82 2.82 11.65
CA GLN A 95 -8.07 4.12 11.03
C GLN A 95 -7.00 5.12 11.47
N ILE A 96 -6.46 5.83 10.50
CA ILE A 96 -5.45 6.87 10.73
C ILE A 96 -5.99 8.24 10.30
N ASN A 97 -5.46 9.28 10.92
CA ASN A 97 -5.71 10.68 10.66
C ASN A 97 -4.42 11.49 10.90
N THR A 98 -4.48 12.80 10.68
CA THR A 98 -3.32 13.69 10.77
C THR A 98 -2.67 13.73 12.15
N ASN A 99 -3.40 13.36 13.20
CA ASN A 99 -2.93 13.42 14.59
C ASN A 99 -2.33 12.10 15.08
N ASN A 100 -2.68 10.96 14.48
CA ASN A 100 -2.30 9.64 15.01
C ASN A 100 -1.48 8.75 14.05
N TYR A 101 -1.30 9.16 12.80
CA TYR A 101 -0.68 8.27 11.80
C TYR A 101 0.75 7.85 12.19
N LYS A 102 1.55 8.75 12.78
CA LYS A 102 2.91 8.45 13.23
C LYS A 102 2.93 7.39 14.32
N GLU A 103 2.14 7.59 15.37
CA GLU A 103 2.02 6.63 16.48
C GLU A 103 1.58 5.25 15.97
N ILE A 104 0.59 5.22 15.06
CA ILE A 104 0.11 3.95 14.50
C ILE A 104 1.21 3.24 13.71
N ILE A 105 1.98 3.98 12.90
CA ILE A 105 3.10 3.42 12.14
C ILE A 105 4.16 2.85 13.11
N GLU A 106 4.61 3.64 14.08
CA GLU A 106 5.68 3.26 15.00
C GLU A 106 5.32 2.09 15.92
N LYS A 107 4.08 2.06 16.40
CA LYS A 107 3.65 1.10 17.41
C LYS A 107 3.30 -0.27 16.85
N TYR A 108 2.76 -0.32 15.63
CA TYR A 108 2.14 -1.54 15.10
C TYR A 108 2.84 -2.11 13.87
N PHE A 109 3.56 -1.30 13.10
CA PHE A 109 4.27 -1.80 11.93
C PHE A 109 5.70 -2.20 12.28
N ILE A 110 6.07 -3.41 11.89
CA ILE A 110 7.49 -3.78 11.78
C ILE A 110 8.16 -2.82 10.79
N GLY A 111 7.46 -2.48 9.71
CA GLY A 111 7.86 -1.43 8.79
C GLY A 111 6.78 -1.11 7.76
N VAL A 112 6.87 0.10 7.22
CA VAL A 112 6.14 0.54 6.04
C VAL A 112 7.17 0.90 4.99
N GLY A 113 7.08 0.28 3.81
CA GLY A 113 8.01 0.46 2.70
C GLY A 113 7.37 1.21 1.53
N LEU A 114 8.18 1.50 0.53
CA LEU A 114 7.80 2.29 -0.64
C LEU A 114 7.97 1.48 -1.92
N THR A 115 6.97 1.56 -2.80
CA THR A 115 6.96 0.81 -4.06
C THR A 115 8.12 1.21 -4.97
N GLU A 116 8.46 2.50 -5.03
CA GLU A 116 9.62 3.00 -5.79
C GLU A 116 10.99 2.58 -5.23
N PHE A 117 11.02 2.05 -4.00
CA PHE A 117 12.19 1.48 -3.34
C PHE A 117 11.88 0.06 -2.87
N LEU A 118 11.19 -0.74 -3.69
CA LEU A 118 10.68 -2.05 -3.28
C LEU A 118 11.79 -3.02 -2.82
N PRO A 119 12.90 -3.21 -3.56
CA PRO A 119 13.99 -4.08 -3.09
C PRO A 119 14.53 -3.65 -1.72
N ASP A 120 14.79 -2.36 -1.53
CA ASP A 120 15.29 -1.82 -0.27
C ASP A 120 14.27 -1.98 0.88
N SER A 121 12.98 -1.83 0.56
CA SER A 121 11.89 -1.99 1.52
C SER A 121 11.83 -3.42 2.04
N LEU A 122 11.90 -4.39 1.13
CA LEU A 122 11.91 -5.81 1.45
C LEU A 122 13.18 -6.21 2.21
N GLN A 123 14.33 -5.67 1.80
CA GLN A 123 15.60 -5.89 2.52
C GLN A 123 15.54 -5.43 3.97
N ARG A 124 14.93 -4.26 4.24
CA ARG A 124 14.74 -3.75 5.61
C ARG A 124 13.79 -4.61 6.43
N PHE A 125 12.70 -5.08 5.82
CA PHE A 125 11.77 -5.98 6.50
C PHE A 125 12.44 -7.30 6.87
N ALA A 126 13.22 -7.86 5.94
CA ALA A 126 13.96 -9.09 6.15
C ALA A 126 14.98 -8.96 7.29
N GLN A 127 15.73 -7.85 7.34
CA GLN A 127 16.64 -7.54 8.45
C GLN A 127 15.91 -7.47 9.80
N LYS A 128 14.77 -6.77 9.87
CA LYS A 128 13.98 -6.66 11.11
C LYS A 128 13.38 -7.99 11.57
N LEU A 129 13.06 -8.88 10.62
CA LEU A 129 12.51 -10.21 10.88
C LEU A 129 13.59 -11.27 11.10
N GLY A 130 14.88 -10.96 10.87
CA GLY A 130 15.96 -11.93 10.96
C GLY A 130 15.90 -13.02 9.89
N VAL A 131 15.35 -12.72 8.70
CA VAL A 131 15.23 -13.66 7.57
C VAL A 131 16.11 -13.21 6.40
N PRO A 132 16.64 -14.15 5.59
CA PRO A 132 17.40 -13.78 4.39
C PRO A 132 16.49 -13.14 3.33
N PHE A 133 17.05 -12.21 2.56
CA PHE A 133 16.42 -11.64 1.37
C PHE A 133 17.43 -11.60 0.21
N ARG A 134 16.95 -11.95 -0.98
CA ARG A 134 17.72 -12.01 -2.22
C ARG A 134 17.00 -11.17 -3.27
N ALA A 135 17.52 -9.97 -3.53
CA ALA A 135 16.89 -9.00 -4.43
C ALA A 135 16.79 -9.53 -5.86
N GLU A 136 17.73 -10.37 -6.27
CA GLU A 136 17.79 -11.05 -7.57
C GLU A 136 16.62 -12.02 -7.81
N GLU A 137 15.95 -12.49 -6.75
CA GLU A 137 14.77 -13.36 -6.86
C GLU A 137 13.46 -12.57 -7.05
N LEU A 138 13.52 -11.23 -6.97
CA LEU A 138 12.34 -10.38 -7.10
C LEU A 138 11.96 -10.21 -8.59
N GLY A 139 10.97 -10.99 -9.05
CA GLY A 139 10.43 -10.86 -10.39
C GLY A 139 9.57 -9.60 -10.59
N HIS A 140 9.53 -9.07 -11.83
CA HIS A 140 8.69 -7.94 -12.21
C HIS A 140 7.48 -8.38 -13.06
N LEU A 141 6.39 -8.78 -12.41
CA LEU A 141 5.26 -9.47 -13.08
C LEU A 141 4.14 -8.55 -13.58
N ASN A 142 4.04 -7.31 -13.10
CA ASN A 142 2.87 -6.43 -13.33
C ASN A 142 3.27 -5.05 -13.88
N ALA A 143 3.90 -5.02 -15.06
CA ALA A 143 4.13 -3.78 -15.80
C ALA A 143 2.94 -3.51 -16.74
N THR A 144 2.08 -2.54 -16.40
CA THR A 144 1.16 -1.97 -17.38
C THR A 144 1.90 -0.90 -18.18
N ALA A 145 2.02 -1.09 -19.50
CA ALA A 145 2.60 -0.09 -20.39
C ALA A 145 1.82 1.23 -20.23
N ARG A 146 2.55 2.32 -19.99
CA ARG A 146 1.99 3.67 -19.90
C ARG A 146 2.08 4.27 -21.29
N THR A 147 0.94 4.59 -21.89
CA THR A 147 0.88 5.20 -23.23
C THR A 147 0.99 6.72 -23.17
N ASP A 148 0.70 7.33 -22.03
CA ASP A 148 0.65 8.78 -21.87
C ASP A 148 1.67 9.29 -20.84
N ALA A 149 2.33 10.40 -21.18
CA ALA A 149 3.16 11.15 -20.25
C ALA A 149 2.27 11.84 -19.20
N LEU A 150 2.71 11.78 -17.95
CA LEU A 150 2.04 12.43 -16.82
C LEU A 150 2.15 13.94 -16.93
N PRO A 151 1.04 14.71 -16.91
CA PRO A 151 1.13 16.14 -16.70
C PRO A 151 1.47 16.40 -15.23
N ASP A 152 2.73 16.74 -14.95
CA ASP A 152 3.21 17.05 -13.59
C ASP A 152 2.49 18.26 -12.97
N GLU A 153 1.82 19.08 -13.78
CA GLU A 153 1.02 20.24 -13.35
C GLU A 153 -0.06 19.91 -12.31
N TYR A 154 -0.61 18.69 -12.32
CA TYR A 154 -1.67 18.29 -11.37
C TYR A 154 -1.14 17.75 -10.04
N ARG A 155 0.15 17.44 -9.95
CA ARG A 155 0.73 16.83 -8.75
C ARG A 155 0.62 17.75 -7.53
N ALA A 156 0.87 19.04 -7.72
CA ALA A 156 0.80 20.02 -6.63
C ALA A 156 -0.62 20.13 -6.07
N VAL A 157 -1.62 20.29 -6.95
CA VAL A 157 -3.05 20.36 -6.57
C VAL A 157 -3.51 19.05 -5.93
N PHE A 158 -3.06 17.90 -6.46
CA PHE A 158 -3.39 16.60 -5.88
C PHE A 158 -2.84 16.45 -4.46
N ARG A 159 -1.65 17.00 -4.21
CA ARG A 159 -1.03 17.00 -2.88
C ARG A 159 -1.77 17.87 -1.87
N GLU A 160 -2.22 19.05 -2.29
CA GLU A 160 -3.02 19.94 -1.44
C GLU A 160 -4.37 19.31 -1.04
N THR A 161 -4.97 18.53 -1.94
CA THR A 161 -6.27 17.87 -1.71
C THR A 161 -6.18 16.56 -0.94
N HIS A 162 -5.00 15.95 -0.82
CA HIS A 162 -4.76 14.68 -0.11
C HIS A 162 -3.70 14.80 0.99
N PRO A 163 -3.87 15.73 1.96
CA PRO A 163 -2.82 16.07 2.90
C PRO A 163 -2.44 14.91 3.83
N LEU A 164 -3.38 14.04 4.19
CA LEU A 164 -3.12 12.90 5.07
C LEU A 164 -2.28 11.82 4.37
N GLU A 165 -2.66 11.47 3.13
CA GLU A 165 -1.96 10.52 2.28
C GLU A 165 -0.51 10.92 2.09
N TYR A 166 -0.27 12.21 1.81
CA TYR A 166 1.07 12.74 1.66
C TYR A 166 1.81 12.84 2.99
N ALA A 167 1.16 13.21 4.09
CA ALA A 167 1.80 13.21 5.40
C ALA A 167 2.33 11.82 5.78
N VAL A 168 1.55 10.77 5.52
CA VAL A 168 1.95 9.37 5.72
C VAL A 168 3.11 8.99 4.80
N TYR A 169 2.98 9.28 3.50
CA TYR A 169 4.00 8.96 2.50
C TYR A 169 5.33 9.66 2.81
N ASP A 170 5.31 10.95 3.10
CA ASP A 170 6.50 11.75 3.40
C ASP A 170 7.16 11.29 4.70
N TYR A 171 6.35 10.94 5.71
CA TYR A 171 6.87 10.39 6.96
C TYR A 171 7.61 9.08 6.73
N VAL A 172 7.00 8.15 5.98
CA VAL A 172 7.66 6.88 5.62
C VAL A 172 8.93 7.16 4.81
N ARG A 173 8.88 8.05 3.81
CA ARG A 173 10.01 8.40 2.96
C ARG A 173 11.17 9.04 3.73
N ALA A 174 10.89 9.93 4.67
CA ALA A 174 11.92 10.55 5.52
C ALA A 174 12.65 9.52 6.39
N HIS A 175 11.93 8.48 6.85
CA HIS A 175 12.51 7.36 7.62
C HIS A 175 13.05 6.24 6.72
N PHE A 176 12.80 6.34 5.41
CA PHE A 176 13.30 5.44 4.39
C PHE A 176 14.69 5.83 3.90
N ALA A 177 15.01 7.12 3.84
CA ALA A 177 16.34 7.58 3.45
C ALA A 177 17.41 6.87 4.30
N PRO A 178 18.50 6.33 3.71
CA PRO A 178 19.59 5.79 4.51
C PRO A 178 20.04 6.91 5.45
N ARG A 179 20.12 6.63 6.75
CA ARG A 179 20.96 7.46 7.60
C ARG A 179 22.35 7.35 6.99
N SER A 180 22.84 8.46 6.43
CA SER A 180 24.24 8.57 6.08
C SER A 180 25.02 8.09 7.30
N GLU A 181 25.80 7.03 7.13
CA GLU A 181 26.68 6.57 8.19
C GLU A 181 27.53 7.76 8.62
N ALA A 182 27.49 8.07 9.92
CA ALA A 182 28.36 9.02 10.58
C ALA A 182 29.52 8.24 11.20
#